data_AF-A0A3S3N583-F1
#
_entry.id   AF-A0A3S3N583-F1
#
_cell.length_a   1.000
_cell.length_b   1.000
_cell.length_c   1.000
_cell.angle_alpha   90.00
_cell.angle_beta   90.00
_cell.angle_gamma   90.00
#
_symmetry.space_group_name_H-M   'P 1'
#
loop_
_entity.id
_entity.type
_entity.pdbx_description
1 polymer ?
#
loop_
_entity_poly.entity_id
_entity_poly.type
_entity_poly.pdbx_seq_one_letter_code
_entity_poly.pdbx_strand_id
1 'polypeptide(L)'
;MAFSFFSSIFGGGNPTEPTARVSSIFIYPIKSCGGISVSQACITSTGFRWDRQWLIVNSKGRAYTQRVEPKLALVEVELPKEAFFDGWEPTNDSYLVIRAPGMDTLKVPLSRSCEVIDGVSVWEWSGSALDEGAEASEWFSKYMGKPSRLVRFNTASETRIVDPKYAQGYKTMFSDGYPFLLLSQGSLNALNNILEVPIPINRFRPNILVDGCAPFSEDQWTVMKINNLTCNGVKLCARCKVPTINQETGIAGSEPTETLKRFRSDQVLRPTDKQRGNVYFGQNLVCKESCSASGKEKHIKVGDPVYVLKKVSSPAEAAA
;
A
#
# COMPACT_ATOMS: atom_id res chain seq x y z
N MET A 1 31.46 -11.05 -53.55
CA MET A 1 31.66 -11.27 -52.10
C MET A 1 31.00 -10.13 -51.37
N ALA A 2 29.96 -10.45 -50.59
CA ALA A 2 29.22 -9.51 -49.76
C ALA A 2 29.75 -9.58 -48.32
N PHE A 3 30.10 -8.45 -47.72
CA PHE A 3 30.21 -8.18 -46.28
C PHE A 3 30.29 -6.65 -46.14
N SER A 4 29.70 -5.94 -45.19
CA SER A 4 28.65 -6.18 -44.20
C SER A 4 28.40 -4.79 -43.62
N PHE A 5 27.24 -4.20 -43.91
CA PHE A 5 26.74 -3.05 -43.16
C PHE A 5 25.96 -3.58 -41.96
N PHE A 6 26.51 -3.47 -40.76
CA PHE A 6 25.73 -3.53 -39.53
C PHE A 6 26.22 -2.44 -38.58
N SER A 7 25.53 -1.30 -38.66
CA SER A 7 25.49 -0.28 -37.63
C SER A 7 24.06 -0.21 -37.11
N SER A 8 23.92 -0.18 -35.79
CA SER A 8 22.78 0.38 -35.04
C SER A 8 21.43 -0.38 -35.02
N ILE A 9 21.21 -1.18 -33.97
CA ILE A 9 19.91 -1.25 -33.27
C ILE A 9 20.16 -1.31 -31.74
N PHE A 10 20.41 -0.16 -31.12
CA PHE A 10 20.08 0.08 -29.71
C PHE A 10 19.43 1.46 -29.63
N GLY A 11 18.16 1.53 -30.00
CA GLY A 11 17.32 2.71 -29.80
C GLY A 11 16.97 2.87 -28.32
N GLY A 12 17.92 3.36 -27.52
CA GLY A 12 17.73 3.75 -26.12
C GLY A 12 17.15 5.17 -26.01
N GLY A 13 15.95 5.39 -26.56
CA GLY A 13 15.18 6.61 -26.29
C GLY A 13 14.30 6.40 -25.05
N ASN A 14 14.22 7.40 -24.16
CA ASN A 14 13.16 7.40 -23.15
C ASN A 14 11.79 7.44 -23.88
N PRO A 15 10.76 6.72 -23.40
CA PRO A 15 9.46 6.74 -24.05
C PRO A 15 8.93 8.17 -24.13
N THR A 16 8.50 8.60 -25.32
CA THR A 16 8.01 9.96 -25.56
C THR A 16 6.59 10.16 -25.02
N GLU A 17 5.79 9.09 -24.95
CA GLU A 17 4.44 9.10 -24.41
C GLU A 17 4.34 8.28 -23.11
N PRO A 18 3.52 8.72 -22.14
CA PRO A 18 3.30 7.98 -20.92
C PRO A 18 2.52 6.68 -21.19
N THR A 19 2.93 5.58 -20.55
CA THR A 19 2.23 4.29 -20.60
C THR A 19 0.91 4.32 -19.82
N ALA A 20 0.85 5.12 -18.76
CA ALA A 20 -0.33 5.32 -17.92
C ALA A 20 -0.23 6.67 -17.20
N ARG A 21 -1.27 7.04 -16.44
CA ARG A 21 -1.27 8.19 -15.53
C ARG A 21 -1.78 7.81 -14.16
N VAL A 22 -1.26 8.44 -13.11
CA VAL A 22 -1.79 8.27 -11.75
C VAL A 22 -3.22 8.80 -11.71
N SER A 23 -4.19 7.95 -11.45
CA SER A 23 -5.61 8.33 -11.38
C SER A 23 -6.08 8.55 -9.94
N SER A 24 -5.48 7.88 -8.96
CA SER A 24 -5.78 8.10 -7.54
C SER A 24 -4.60 7.73 -6.64
N ILE A 25 -4.52 8.40 -5.50
CA ILE A 25 -3.55 8.13 -4.44
C ILE A 25 -4.33 7.87 -3.15
N PHE A 26 -3.95 6.82 -2.44
CA PHE A 26 -4.57 6.44 -1.17
C PHE A 26 -3.52 6.24 -0.08
N ILE A 27 -3.82 6.81 1.08
CA ILE A 27 -3.04 6.67 2.31
C ILE A 27 -3.90 5.93 3.33
N TYR A 28 -3.33 4.97 4.03
CA TYR A 28 -4.04 4.21 5.07
C TYR A 28 -3.30 4.38 6.39
N PRO A 29 -3.57 5.46 7.15
CA PRO A 29 -2.73 5.81 8.28
C PRO A 29 -2.65 4.73 9.36
N ILE A 30 -3.81 4.17 9.70
CA ILE A 30 -3.92 3.06 10.63
C ILE A 30 -4.04 1.76 9.85
N LYS A 31 -3.16 0.80 10.14
CA LYS A 31 -3.21 -0.53 9.53
C LYS A 31 -4.62 -1.11 9.66
N SER A 32 -5.16 -1.57 8.53
CA SER A 32 -6.49 -2.20 8.44
C SER A 32 -7.68 -1.27 8.63
N CYS A 33 -7.51 0.04 8.79
CA CYS A 33 -8.62 1.00 8.83
C CYS A 33 -8.91 1.61 7.45
N GLY A 34 -9.88 2.51 7.37
CA GLY A 34 -10.22 3.29 6.19
C GLY A 34 -9.02 4.02 5.59
N GLY A 35 -9.06 4.23 4.28
CA GLY A 35 -8.05 4.99 3.55
C GLY A 35 -8.52 6.39 3.23
N ILE A 36 -7.58 7.32 3.10
CA ILE A 36 -7.78 8.70 2.70
C ILE A 36 -7.36 8.83 1.24
N SER A 37 -8.26 9.31 0.39
CA SER A 37 -7.92 9.69 -0.98
C SER A 37 -7.35 11.10 -1.00
N VAL A 38 -6.21 11.28 -1.66
CA VAL A 38 -5.47 12.55 -1.70
C VAL A 38 -5.07 12.90 -3.12
N SER A 39 -4.93 14.20 -3.41
CA SER A 39 -4.47 14.67 -4.72
C SER A 39 -2.96 14.55 -4.90
N GLN A 40 -2.21 14.46 -3.81
CA GLN A 40 -0.77 14.26 -3.79
C GLN A 40 -0.32 13.61 -2.48
N ALA A 41 0.85 12.99 -2.50
CA ALA A 41 1.49 12.48 -1.29
C ALA A 41 3.02 12.47 -1.40
N CYS A 42 3.68 12.90 -0.33
CA CYS A 42 5.14 12.82 -0.18
C CYS A 42 5.60 11.37 -0.02
N ILE A 43 6.70 11.01 -0.68
CA ILE A 43 7.38 9.71 -0.54
C ILE A 43 8.44 9.80 0.55
N THR A 44 8.51 8.76 1.38
CA THR A 44 9.51 8.56 2.43
C THR A 44 10.32 7.28 2.18
N SER A 45 11.24 6.92 3.09
CA SER A 45 11.94 5.63 3.09
C SER A 45 11.09 4.41 3.41
N THR A 46 9.82 4.61 3.76
CA THR A 46 8.92 3.53 4.20
C THR A 46 7.60 3.48 3.43
N GLY A 47 7.42 4.34 2.42
CA GLY A 47 6.16 4.47 1.68
C GLY A 47 5.73 5.92 1.57
N PHE A 48 4.45 6.17 1.27
CA PHE A 48 3.91 7.52 1.40
C PHE A 48 3.95 7.98 2.86
N ARG A 49 4.14 9.28 3.07
CA ARG A 49 4.01 9.89 4.39
C ARG A 49 2.65 9.52 4.99
N TRP A 50 2.65 9.22 6.28
CA TRP A 50 1.49 8.75 7.05
C TRP A 50 1.00 7.35 6.74
N ASP A 51 1.49 6.65 5.72
CA ASP A 51 0.97 5.34 5.37
C ASP A 51 1.37 4.25 6.38
N ARG A 52 0.37 3.59 6.98
CA ARG A 52 0.52 2.52 7.99
C ARG A 52 1.52 2.85 9.09
N GLN A 53 1.53 4.10 9.56
CA GLN A 53 2.33 4.50 10.73
C GLN A 53 1.70 4.04 12.04
N TRP A 54 0.38 3.83 12.05
CA TRP A 54 -0.35 3.39 13.23
C TRP A 54 -0.81 1.94 13.13
N LEU A 55 -0.92 1.30 14.27
CA LEU A 55 -1.37 -0.07 14.44
C LEU A 55 -2.26 -0.17 15.69
N ILE A 56 -3.31 -0.98 15.59
CA ILE A 56 -4.12 -1.34 16.76
C ILE A 56 -3.63 -2.70 17.24
N VAL A 57 -3.29 -2.81 18.53
CA VAL A 57 -2.76 -4.03 19.14
C VAL A 57 -3.63 -4.49 20.30
N ASN A 58 -3.61 -5.81 20.56
CA ASN A 58 -4.26 -6.39 21.74
C ASN A 58 -3.39 -6.25 23.00
N SER A 59 -3.89 -6.77 24.13
CA SER A 59 -3.17 -6.79 25.42
C SER A 59 -1.83 -7.53 25.41
N LYS A 60 -1.54 -8.33 24.38
CA LYS A 60 -0.27 -9.05 24.18
C LYS A 60 0.63 -8.36 23.13
N GLY A 61 0.31 -7.12 22.73
CA GLY A 61 1.06 -6.39 21.70
C GLY A 61 0.87 -6.90 20.27
N ARG A 62 -0.05 -7.85 20.02
CA ARG A 62 -0.25 -8.42 18.68
C ARG A 62 -1.21 -7.56 17.87
N ALA A 63 -0.84 -7.29 16.62
CA ALA A 63 -1.64 -6.58 15.64
C ALA A 63 -3.07 -7.15 15.50
N TYR A 64 -4.08 -6.29 15.61
CA TYR A 64 -5.38 -6.54 14.99
C TYR A 64 -5.30 -6.19 13.50
N THR A 65 -5.90 -7.05 12.67
CA THR A 65 -6.02 -6.78 11.23
C THR A 65 -7.43 -7.08 10.77
N GLN A 66 -7.83 -6.54 9.61
CA GLN A 66 -9.13 -6.87 8.99
C GLN A 66 -9.32 -8.38 8.76
N ARG A 67 -8.24 -9.17 8.73
CA ARG A 67 -8.33 -10.63 8.64
C ARG A 67 -8.98 -11.26 9.88
N VAL A 68 -8.82 -10.65 11.04
CA VAL A 68 -9.39 -11.17 12.31
C VAL A 68 -10.54 -10.29 12.76
N GLU A 69 -10.47 -9.00 12.46
CA GLU A 69 -11.42 -7.97 12.88
C GLU A 69 -11.92 -7.16 11.67
N PRO A 70 -12.81 -7.72 10.84
CA PRO A 70 -13.32 -7.04 9.64
C PRO A 70 -13.93 -5.67 9.90
N LYS A 71 -14.51 -5.45 11.09
CA LYS A 71 -15.07 -4.17 11.52
C LYS A 71 -14.06 -3.01 11.49
N LEU A 72 -12.75 -3.29 11.55
CA LEU A 72 -11.74 -2.24 11.35
C LEU A 72 -11.89 -1.52 10.00
N ALA A 73 -12.51 -2.14 8.99
CA ALA A 73 -12.84 -1.46 7.74
C ALA A 73 -13.76 -0.23 7.93
N LEU A 74 -14.57 -0.22 8.99
CA LEU A 74 -15.52 0.84 9.34
C LEU A 74 -14.90 1.97 10.16
N VAL A 75 -13.61 1.87 10.49
CA VAL A 75 -12.89 2.93 11.19
C VAL A 75 -12.44 3.94 10.15
N GLU A 76 -13.09 5.09 10.14
CA GLU A 76 -12.75 6.24 9.31
C GLU A 76 -11.59 7.01 9.93
N VAL A 77 -10.69 7.49 9.08
CA VAL A 77 -9.47 8.18 9.49
C VAL A 77 -9.34 9.43 8.64
N GLU A 78 -9.04 10.55 9.29
CA GLU A 78 -8.79 11.84 8.65
C GLU A 78 -7.51 12.46 9.20
N LEU A 79 -6.80 13.17 8.34
CA LEU A 79 -5.62 13.98 8.65
C LEU A 79 -5.82 15.38 8.05
N PRO A 80 -5.15 16.42 8.59
CA PRO A 80 -5.16 17.75 7.97
C PRO A 80 -4.77 17.66 6.50
N LYS A 81 -5.42 18.43 5.62
CA LYS A 81 -5.14 18.38 4.18
C LYS A 81 -3.69 18.71 3.88
N GLU A 82 -3.14 19.67 4.64
CA GLU A 82 -1.77 20.16 4.57
C GLU A 82 -0.75 19.06 4.92
N ALA A 83 -1.16 18.01 5.65
CA ALA A 83 -0.27 16.93 6.07
C ALA A 83 0.31 16.12 4.91
N PHE A 84 -0.30 16.19 3.73
CA PHE A 84 0.15 15.49 2.52
C PHE A 84 1.04 16.34 1.60
N PHE A 85 1.31 17.59 1.98
CA PHE A 85 2.16 18.51 1.25
C PHE A 85 3.61 18.46 1.77
N ASP A 86 4.54 18.85 0.90
CA ASP A 86 5.96 18.87 1.23
C ASP A 86 6.28 19.94 2.29
N GLY A 87 7.21 19.61 3.19
CA GLY A 87 7.65 20.50 4.27
C GLY A 87 6.62 20.79 5.37
N TRP A 88 5.41 20.24 5.32
CA TRP A 88 4.45 20.42 6.41
C TRP A 88 4.91 19.70 7.67
N GLU A 89 4.76 20.32 8.84
CA GLU A 89 5.02 19.70 10.13
C GLU A 89 3.81 19.87 11.04
N PRO A 90 3.48 18.86 11.87
CA PRO A 90 2.35 18.93 12.77
C PRO A 90 2.55 20.02 13.83
N THR A 91 1.52 20.83 14.03
CA THR A 91 1.40 21.79 15.13
C THR A 91 0.66 21.14 16.31
N ASN A 92 0.57 21.85 17.44
CA ASN A 92 -0.21 21.39 18.60
C ASN A 92 -1.71 21.20 18.30
N ASP A 93 -2.23 21.85 17.25
CA ASP A 93 -3.61 21.73 16.79
C ASP A 93 -3.78 20.72 15.64
N SER A 94 -2.74 19.93 15.35
CA SER A 94 -2.77 18.92 14.30
C SER A 94 -3.12 17.54 14.87
N TYR A 95 -4.23 16.97 14.39
CA TYR A 95 -4.76 15.71 14.93
C TYR A 95 -4.98 14.67 13.83
N LEU A 96 -4.73 13.40 14.18
CA LEU A 96 -5.34 12.25 13.53
C LEU A 96 -6.77 12.11 14.08
N VAL A 97 -7.76 12.30 13.22
CA VAL A 97 -9.18 12.23 13.61
C VAL A 97 -9.72 10.86 13.22
N ILE A 98 -10.36 10.19 14.19
CA ILE A 98 -10.84 8.81 14.05
C ILE A 98 -12.32 8.77 14.38
N ARG A 99 -13.10 8.10 13.52
CA ARG A 99 -14.54 7.88 13.71
C ARG A 99 -14.88 6.42 13.44
N ALA A 100 -15.91 5.92 14.11
CA ALA A 100 -16.47 4.60 13.82
C ALA A 100 -17.94 4.55 14.26
N PRO A 101 -18.74 3.61 13.73
CA PRO A 101 -20.14 3.46 14.11
C PRO A 101 -20.34 3.30 15.62
N GLY A 102 -21.23 4.10 16.19
CA GLY A 102 -21.58 4.06 17.62
C GLY A 102 -20.52 4.63 18.56
N MET A 103 -19.51 5.33 18.05
CA MET A 103 -18.42 5.90 18.82
C MET A 103 -18.37 7.42 18.68
N ASP A 104 -17.99 8.10 19.75
CA ASP A 104 -17.63 9.52 19.69
C ASP A 104 -16.38 9.73 18.84
N THR A 105 -16.15 10.95 18.36
CA THR A 105 -14.96 11.26 17.58
C THR A 105 -13.73 11.29 18.47
N LEU A 106 -12.70 10.52 18.11
CA LEU A 106 -11.40 10.55 18.78
C LEU A 106 -10.44 11.47 18.01
N LYS A 107 -9.72 12.32 18.74
CA LYS A 107 -8.65 13.17 18.19
C LYS A 107 -7.33 12.81 18.84
N VAL A 108 -6.41 12.23 18.07
CA VAL A 108 -5.07 11.86 18.53
C VAL A 108 -4.07 12.94 18.08
N PRO A 109 -3.41 13.69 18.99
CA PRO A 109 -2.49 14.75 18.60
C PRO A 109 -1.25 14.20 17.88
N LEU A 110 -0.87 14.81 16.75
CA LEU A 110 0.26 14.33 15.92
C LEU A 110 1.63 14.70 16.50
N SER A 111 1.72 15.81 17.23
CA SER A 111 2.96 16.39 17.79
C SER A 111 3.21 16.04 19.27
N ARG A 112 2.46 15.09 19.84
CA ARG A 112 2.57 14.71 21.26
C ARG A 112 3.77 13.79 21.53
N SER A 113 4.42 13.99 22.69
CA SER A 113 5.34 13.01 23.27
C SER A 113 4.59 11.77 23.73
N CYS A 114 4.98 10.62 23.21
CA CYS A 114 4.35 9.34 23.49
C CYS A 114 5.28 8.47 24.34
N GLU A 115 4.70 7.63 25.20
CA GLU A 115 5.47 6.61 25.91
C GLU A 115 5.90 5.51 24.92
N VAL A 116 7.08 4.95 25.14
CA VAL A 116 7.56 3.79 24.35
C VAL A 116 7.07 2.52 25.04
N ILE A 117 6.49 1.61 24.26
CA ILE A 117 6.12 0.28 24.72
C ILE A 117 6.83 -0.79 23.87
N ASP A 118 7.24 -1.87 24.51
CA ASP A 118 7.87 -3.02 23.85
C ASP A 118 6.87 -4.13 23.55
N GLY A 119 7.31 -5.12 22.76
CA GLY A 119 6.54 -6.33 22.50
C GLY A 119 5.41 -6.15 21.48
N VAL A 120 5.43 -5.08 20.71
CA VAL A 120 4.51 -4.90 19.58
C VAL A 120 4.93 -5.81 18.43
N SER A 121 3.98 -6.53 17.85
CA SER A 121 4.26 -7.48 16.76
C SER A 121 3.25 -7.39 15.62
N VAL A 122 3.78 -7.50 14.39
CA VAL A 122 3.01 -7.63 13.15
C VAL A 122 3.76 -8.57 12.20
N TRP A 123 3.11 -9.68 11.82
CA TRP A 123 3.78 -10.77 11.09
C TRP A 123 5.00 -11.28 11.86
N GLU A 124 6.11 -11.53 11.16
CA GLU A 124 7.40 -11.95 11.75
C GLU A 124 8.18 -10.81 12.42
N TRP A 125 7.68 -9.56 12.37
CA TRP A 125 8.35 -8.43 13.00
C TRP A 125 7.82 -8.22 14.42
N SER A 126 8.75 -7.95 15.35
CA SER A 126 8.46 -7.48 16.70
C SER A 126 9.44 -6.37 17.10
N GLY A 127 8.98 -5.39 17.86
CA GLY A 127 9.82 -4.30 18.35
C GLY A 127 9.05 -3.35 19.27
N SER A 128 9.59 -2.15 19.44
CA SER A 128 8.95 -1.08 20.21
C SER A 128 7.99 -0.24 19.36
N ALA A 129 7.05 0.43 20.02
CA ALA A 129 6.13 1.39 19.42
C ALA A 129 5.83 2.53 20.40
N LEU A 130 5.29 3.62 19.88
CA LEU A 130 4.83 4.76 20.64
C LEU A 130 3.36 4.56 21.01
N ASP A 131 3.01 4.56 22.30
CA ASP A 131 1.62 4.47 22.76
C ASP A 131 0.92 5.83 22.61
N GLU A 132 -0.19 5.85 21.88
CA GLU A 132 -0.99 7.07 21.64
C GLU A 132 -1.84 7.47 22.86
N GLY A 133 -1.77 6.69 23.94
CA GLY A 133 -2.22 7.08 25.28
C GLY A 133 -3.58 6.51 25.69
N ALA A 134 -3.94 6.80 26.94
CA ALA A 134 -5.10 6.21 27.60
C ALA A 134 -6.42 6.45 26.87
N GLU A 135 -6.65 7.66 26.35
CA GLU A 135 -7.88 8.01 25.62
C GLU A 135 -8.06 7.17 24.35
N ALA A 136 -6.99 7.04 23.55
CA ALA A 136 -7.02 6.20 22.35
C ALA A 136 -7.19 4.71 22.71
N SER A 137 -6.50 4.25 23.76
CA SER A 137 -6.65 2.88 24.28
C SER A 137 -8.09 2.60 24.74
N GLU A 138 -8.72 3.51 25.49
CA GLU A 138 -10.10 3.37 25.94
C GLU A 138 -11.07 3.35 24.77
N TRP A 139 -10.91 4.28 23.82
CA TRP A 139 -11.74 4.37 22.62
C TRP A 139 -11.69 3.08 21.80
N PHE A 140 -10.49 2.58 21.49
CA PHE A 140 -10.34 1.33 20.75
C PHE A 140 -10.78 0.14 21.59
N SER A 141 -10.59 0.13 22.90
CA SER A 141 -11.06 -0.96 23.75
C SER A 141 -12.59 -1.06 23.74
N LYS A 142 -13.29 0.08 23.81
CA LYS A 142 -14.75 0.17 23.70
C LYS A 142 -15.23 -0.27 22.32
N TYR A 143 -14.65 0.26 21.24
CA TYR A 143 -15.03 -0.13 19.88
C TYR A 143 -14.75 -1.62 19.57
N MET A 144 -13.62 -2.13 20.05
CA MET A 144 -13.22 -3.52 19.85
C MET A 144 -13.98 -4.48 20.76
N GLY A 145 -14.51 -4.01 21.90
CA GLY A 145 -15.14 -4.82 22.94
C GLY A 145 -14.13 -5.62 23.79
N LYS A 146 -12.85 -5.24 23.74
CA LYS A 146 -11.74 -5.94 24.41
C LYS A 146 -10.51 -5.04 24.50
N PRO A 147 -9.61 -5.28 25.48
CA PRO A 147 -8.40 -4.47 25.66
C PRO A 147 -7.60 -4.30 24.36
N SER A 148 -7.46 -3.05 23.95
CA SER A 148 -6.85 -2.65 22.68
C SER A 148 -6.11 -1.33 22.85
N ARG A 149 -4.97 -1.18 22.19
CA ARG A 149 -4.20 0.07 22.17
C ARG A 149 -3.97 0.54 20.74
N LEU A 150 -3.97 1.85 20.53
CA LEU A 150 -3.43 2.46 19.31
C LEU A 150 -1.96 2.79 19.55
N VAL A 151 -1.10 2.34 18.65
CA VAL A 151 0.34 2.59 18.71
C VAL A 151 0.85 3.13 17.39
N ARG A 152 1.92 3.91 17.43
CA ARG A 152 2.64 4.45 16.27
C ARG A 152 4.04 3.87 16.16
N PHE A 153 4.49 3.62 14.93
CA PHE A 153 5.79 3.02 14.68
C PHE A 153 6.91 3.90 15.25
N ASN A 154 7.80 3.32 16.06
CA ASN A 154 8.89 4.06 16.69
C ASN A 154 10.07 4.20 15.72
N THR A 155 10.01 5.16 14.79
CA THR A 155 11.05 5.37 13.78
C THR A 155 12.40 5.81 14.36
N ALA A 156 12.46 6.20 15.64
CA ALA A 156 13.69 6.62 16.30
C ALA A 156 14.60 5.43 16.65
N SER A 157 14.03 4.28 17.01
CA SER A 157 14.79 3.07 17.36
C SER A 157 14.54 1.88 16.45
N GLU A 158 13.43 1.86 15.71
CA GLU A 158 13.02 0.70 14.94
C GLU A 158 13.24 0.86 13.43
N THR A 159 13.55 -0.26 12.79
CA THR A 159 13.51 -0.38 11.34
C THR A 159 12.91 -1.74 10.99
N ARG A 160 11.93 -1.74 10.08
CA ARG A 160 11.39 -2.98 9.51
C ARG A 160 11.78 -3.06 8.04
N ILE A 161 12.61 -4.05 7.72
CA ILE A 161 13.12 -4.26 6.36
C ILE A 161 12.07 -4.94 5.48
N VAL A 162 12.06 -4.56 4.20
CA VAL A 162 11.39 -5.33 3.15
C VAL A 162 12.16 -6.64 2.96
N ASP A 163 11.47 -7.70 2.51
CA ASP A 163 12.10 -8.98 2.18
C ASP A 163 13.28 -8.77 1.20
N PRO A 164 14.53 -9.02 1.64
CA PRO A 164 15.72 -8.70 0.85
C PRO A 164 15.82 -9.53 -0.43
N LYS A 165 15.09 -10.65 -0.53
CA LYS A 165 14.98 -11.43 -1.78
C LYS A 165 14.37 -10.60 -2.92
N TYR A 166 13.44 -9.70 -2.60
CA TYR A 166 12.69 -8.92 -3.59
C TYR A 166 13.17 -7.47 -3.67
N ALA A 167 13.59 -6.88 -2.56
CA ALA A 167 14.05 -5.49 -2.54
C ALA A 167 15.03 -5.20 -1.38
N GLN A 168 16.32 -5.42 -1.63
CA GLN A 168 17.36 -5.14 -0.64
C GLN A 168 17.48 -3.63 -0.33
N GLY A 169 17.65 -3.30 0.95
CA GLY A 169 17.87 -1.92 1.42
C GLY A 169 16.62 -1.08 1.62
N TYR A 170 15.43 -1.61 1.30
CA TYR A 170 14.16 -0.92 1.51
C TYR A 170 13.54 -1.25 2.87
N LYS A 171 12.75 -0.31 3.37
CA LYS A 171 12.09 -0.38 4.67
C LYS A 171 10.60 -0.17 4.51
N THR A 172 9.84 -0.58 5.51
CA THR A 172 8.40 -0.35 5.64
C THR A 172 8.06 -0.06 7.10
N MET A 173 6.85 0.40 7.38
CA MET A 173 6.29 0.43 8.74
C MET A 173 5.33 -0.74 8.93
N PHE A 174 4.10 -0.50 9.41
CA PHE A 174 3.11 -1.56 9.68
C PHE A 174 2.38 -2.09 8.43
N SER A 175 2.80 -1.72 7.20
CA SER A 175 2.31 -2.35 5.95
C SER A 175 2.57 -3.86 5.93
N ASP A 176 1.99 -4.62 5.00
CA ASP A 176 2.16 -6.08 5.04
C ASP A 176 3.61 -6.52 4.76
N GLY A 177 4.23 -5.96 3.72
CA GLY A 177 5.64 -6.22 3.45
C GLY A 177 6.35 -5.23 2.52
N TYR A 178 5.61 -4.32 1.87
CA TYR A 178 6.17 -3.38 0.90
C TYR A 178 5.63 -1.96 1.12
N PRO A 179 6.41 -0.91 0.77
CA PRO A 179 6.04 0.50 0.94
C PRO A 179 4.83 0.93 0.13
N PHE A 180 4.66 0.36 -1.06
CA PHE A 180 3.61 0.74 -2.00
C PHE A 180 2.97 -0.48 -2.64
N LEU A 181 1.68 -0.38 -2.91
CA LEU A 181 0.93 -1.26 -3.81
C LEU A 181 0.39 -0.44 -4.98
N LEU A 182 0.70 -0.86 -6.21
CA LEU A 182 0.16 -0.29 -7.45
C LEU A 182 -0.85 -1.24 -8.08
N LEU A 183 -1.98 -0.67 -8.52
CA LEU A 183 -3.02 -1.33 -9.31
C LEU A 183 -3.37 -0.46 -10.52
N SER A 184 -3.91 -1.04 -11.59
CA SER A 184 -4.52 -0.27 -12.68
C SER A 184 -6.05 -0.29 -12.63
N GLN A 185 -6.67 0.80 -13.09
CA GLN A 185 -8.11 0.89 -13.29
C GLN A 185 -8.57 -0.12 -14.36
N GLY A 186 -7.75 -0.38 -15.38
CA GLY A 186 -7.99 -1.42 -16.38
C GLY A 186 -8.15 -2.82 -15.75
N SER A 187 -7.29 -3.20 -14.81
CA SER A 187 -7.41 -4.46 -14.06
C SER A 187 -8.68 -4.54 -13.22
N LEU A 188 -9.05 -3.45 -12.55
CA LEU A 188 -10.29 -3.40 -11.77
C LEU A 188 -11.52 -3.54 -12.67
N ASN A 189 -11.56 -2.83 -13.79
CA ASN A 189 -12.66 -2.93 -14.75
C ASN A 189 -12.78 -4.34 -15.32
N ALA A 190 -11.66 -4.95 -15.71
CA ALA A 190 -11.65 -6.32 -16.21
C ALA A 190 -12.18 -7.34 -15.18
N LEU A 191 -11.83 -7.18 -13.91
CA LEU A 191 -12.39 -8.01 -12.84
C LEU A 191 -13.90 -7.75 -12.64
N ASN A 192 -14.31 -6.48 -12.59
CA ASN A 192 -15.70 -6.09 -12.38
C ASN A 192 -16.63 -6.52 -13.52
N ASN A 193 -16.12 -6.71 -14.74
CA ASN A 193 -16.87 -7.28 -15.86
C ASN A 193 -17.19 -8.78 -15.69
N ILE A 194 -16.49 -9.47 -14.79
CA ILE A 194 -16.70 -10.91 -14.52
C ILE A 194 -17.55 -11.10 -13.25
N LEU A 195 -17.44 -10.18 -12.30
CA LEU A 195 -18.20 -10.22 -11.04
C LEU A 195 -19.69 -9.94 -11.27
N GLU A 196 -20.55 -10.65 -10.54
CA GLU A 196 -21.99 -10.38 -10.52
C GLU A 196 -22.29 -8.98 -9.94
N VAL A 197 -21.57 -8.62 -8.88
CA VAL A 197 -21.65 -7.30 -8.25
C VAL A 197 -20.27 -6.64 -8.32
N PRO A 198 -20.11 -5.53 -9.07
CA PRO A 198 -18.86 -4.79 -9.13
C PRO A 198 -18.40 -4.36 -7.73
N ILE A 199 -17.09 -4.37 -7.52
CA ILE A 199 -16.48 -3.95 -6.26
C ILE A 199 -15.61 -2.71 -6.43
N PRO A 200 -15.54 -1.84 -5.41
CA PRO A 200 -14.67 -0.67 -5.42
C PRO A 200 -13.19 -1.03 -5.21
N ILE A 201 -12.30 -0.16 -5.70
CA ILE A 201 -10.84 -0.32 -5.57
C ILE A 201 -10.37 -0.39 -4.10
N ASN A 202 -11.12 0.24 -3.18
CA ASN A 202 -10.77 0.33 -1.77
C ASN A 202 -10.68 -1.05 -1.09
N ARG A 203 -11.29 -2.11 -1.66
CA ARG A 203 -11.15 -3.50 -1.19
C ARG A 203 -9.73 -4.04 -1.39
N PHE A 204 -9.04 -3.59 -2.42
CA PHE A 204 -7.66 -4.00 -2.72
C PHE A 204 -6.60 -3.16 -2.04
N ARG A 205 -6.98 -1.98 -1.55
CA ARG A 205 -6.15 -1.07 -0.77
C ARG A 205 -4.82 -0.66 -1.44
N PRO A 206 -4.79 -0.33 -2.76
CA PRO A 206 -3.58 0.21 -3.38
C PRO A 206 -3.18 1.53 -2.76
N ASN A 207 -1.90 1.87 -2.83
CA ASN A 207 -1.44 3.23 -2.59
C ASN A 207 -1.55 4.09 -3.86
N ILE A 208 -1.28 3.49 -5.02
CA ILE A 208 -1.23 4.16 -6.31
C ILE A 208 -2.17 3.42 -7.25
N LEU A 209 -3.18 4.12 -7.78
CA LEU A 209 -4.01 3.65 -8.87
C LEU A 209 -3.59 4.39 -10.13
N VAL A 210 -3.39 3.64 -11.22
CA VAL A 210 -3.08 4.21 -12.53
C VAL A 210 -4.18 3.91 -13.54
N ASP A 211 -4.27 4.72 -14.58
CA ASP A 211 -5.22 4.53 -15.68
C ASP A 211 -4.57 4.79 -17.04
N GLY A 212 -5.21 4.32 -18.11
CA GLY A 212 -4.73 4.45 -19.49
C GLY A 212 -3.84 3.29 -19.96
N CYS A 213 -3.78 2.19 -19.21
CA CYS A 213 -3.06 0.98 -19.61
C CYS A 213 -3.98 -0.23 -19.80
N ALA A 214 -3.52 -1.22 -20.56
CA ALA A 214 -4.24 -2.48 -20.75
C ALA A 214 -4.43 -3.22 -19.41
N PRO A 215 -5.55 -3.93 -19.20
CA PRO A 215 -5.78 -4.72 -17.99
C PRO A 215 -4.61 -5.65 -17.66
N PHE A 216 -4.23 -5.67 -16.38
CA PHE A 216 -3.16 -6.48 -15.81
C PHE A 216 -1.74 -6.19 -16.33
N SER A 217 -1.57 -5.18 -17.19
CA SER A 217 -0.25 -4.83 -17.71
C SER A 217 0.73 -4.45 -16.61
N GLU A 218 0.24 -3.95 -15.46
CA GLU A 218 1.07 -3.62 -14.30
C GLU A 218 1.84 -4.82 -13.73
N ASP A 219 1.38 -6.05 -13.94
CA ASP A 219 2.07 -7.25 -13.48
C ASP A 219 3.51 -7.34 -14.01
N GLN A 220 3.71 -6.83 -15.23
CA GLN A 220 4.96 -6.96 -15.98
C GLN A 220 5.92 -5.82 -15.75
N TRP A 221 5.49 -4.70 -15.16
CA TRP A 221 6.30 -3.49 -15.05
C TRP A 221 7.39 -3.68 -14.00
N THR A 222 8.66 -3.75 -14.40
CA THR A 222 9.78 -3.97 -13.46
C THR A 222 10.49 -2.68 -13.10
N VAL A 223 10.59 -1.73 -14.03
CA VAL A 223 11.13 -0.40 -13.77
C VAL A 223 10.21 0.63 -14.41
N MET A 224 9.78 1.59 -13.61
CA MET A 224 8.88 2.67 -14.00
C MET A 224 9.43 4.01 -13.52
N LYS A 225 9.07 5.06 -14.24
CA LYS A 225 9.24 6.43 -13.80
C LYS A 225 7.86 7.05 -13.59
N ILE A 226 7.52 7.44 -12.36
CA ILE A 226 6.30 8.18 -12.03
C ILE A 226 6.72 9.63 -11.81
N ASN A 227 6.35 10.52 -12.73
CA ASN A 227 6.91 11.87 -12.80
C ASN A 227 8.46 11.83 -12.83
N ASN A 228 9.14 12.22 -11.75
CA ASN A 228 10.60 12.19 -11.63
C ASN A 228 11.14 10.98 -10.87
N LEU A 229 10.27 10.19 -10.26
CA LEU A 229 10.61 9.14 -9.30
C LEU A 229 10.80 7.79 -9.99
N THR A 230 11.95 7.15 -9.74
CA THR A 230 12.19 5.78 -10.22
C THR A 230 11.63 4.76 -9.24
N CYS A 231 10.60 4.01 -9.67
CA CYS A 231 9.97 2.95 -8.91
C CYS A 231 10.16 1.59 -9.59
N ASN A 232 10.36 0.54 -8.79
CA ASN A 232 10.59 -0.82 -9.27
C ASN A 232 9.41 -1.69 -8.84
N GLY A 233 8.84 -2.43 -9.79
CA GLY A 233 7.90 -3.51 -9.51
C GLY A 233 8.66 -4.73 -9.02
N VAL A 234 8.47 -5.08 -7.75
CA VAL A 234 9.32 -6.07 -7.07
C VAL A 234 8.64 -7.38 -6.77
N LYS A 235 7.30 -7.41 -6.73
CA LYS A 235 6.55 -8.63 -6.44
C LYS A 235 5.06 -8.50 -6.78
N LEU A 236 4.47 -9.47 -7.48
CA LEU A 236 3.01 -9.57 -7.61
C LEU A 236 2.36 -9.64 -6.22
N CYS A 237 1.24 -8.94 -6.05
CA CYS A 237 0.54 -8.91 -4.78
C CYS A 237 -0.39 -10.13 -4.64
N ALA A 238 0.07 -11.15 -3.92
CA ALA A 238 -0.78 -12.25 -3.49
C ALA A 238 -1.88 -11.72 -2.57
N ARG A 239 -3.14 -11.98 -2.91
CA ARG A 239 -4.29 -11.46 -2.16
C ARG A 239 -4.65 -12.40 -1.03
N CYS A 240 -4.75 -11.83 0.17
CA CYS A 240 -5.42 -12.48 1.29
C CYS A 240 -6.95 -12.30 1.21
N LYS A 241 -7.67 -12.63 2.28
CA LYS A 241 -9.13 -12.46 2.35
C LYS A 241 -9.62 -11.01 2.54
N VAL A 242 -8.75 -10.04 2.78
CA VAL A 242 -9.17 -8.63 3.03
C VAL A 242 -10.03 -8.05 1.89
N PRO A 243 -9.73 -8.28 0.59
CA PRO A 243 -10.60 -7.82 -0.48
C PRO A 243 -12.02 -8.40 -0.47
N THR A 244 -12.28 -9.47 0.29
CA THR A 244 -13.64 -10.01 0.42
C THR A 244 -14.50 -9.29 1.44
N ILE A 245 -13.92 -8.34 2.17
CA ILE A 245 -14.62 -7.54 3.18
C ILE A 245 -15.19 -6.30 2.52
N ASN A 246 -16.51 -6.12 2.62
CA ASN A 246 -17.16 -4.88 2.24
C ASN A 246 -16.68 -3.77 3.18
N GLN A 247 -16.06 -2.72 2.61
CA GLN A 247 -15.46 -1.65 3.41
C GLN A 247 -16.50 -0.69 4.02
N GLU A 248 -17.76 -0.74 3.58
CA GLU A 248 -18.85 0.09 4.11
C GLU A 248 -19.64 -0.61 5.22
N THR A 249 -19.71 -1.94 5.21
CA THR A 249 -20.50 -2.73 6.17
C THR A 249 -19.64 -3.60 7.10
N GLY A 250 -18.37 -3.80 6.78
CA GLY A 250 -17.47 -4.71 7.51
C GLY A 250 -17.81 -6.19 7.32
N ILE A 251 -18.79 -6.53 6.48
CA ILE A 251 -19.23 -7.90 6.25
C ILE A 251 -18.25 -8.58 5.28
N ALA A 252 -17.75 -9.76 5.68
CA ALA A 252 -16.90 -10.60 4.84
C ALA A 252 -17.76 -11.49 3.92
N GLY A 253 -17.33 -11.64 2.68
CA GLY A 253 -17.86 -12.60 1.72
C GLY A 253 -16.77 -13.50 1.13
N SER A 254 -17.07 -14.09 -0.03
CA SER A 254 -16.15 -14.92 -0.83
C SER A 254 -15.51 -14.16 -2.00
N GLU A 255 -16.24 -13.23 -2.61
CA GLU A 255 -15.75 -12.42 -3.73
C GLU A 255 -14.90 -11.23 -3.27
N PRO A 256 -13.81 -10.88 -3.97
CA PRO A 256 -13.46 -11.32 -5.33
C PRO A 256 -12.56 -12.56 -5.40
N THR A 257 -12.28 -13.24 -4.28
CA THR A 257 -11.28 -14.31 -4.25
C THR A 257 -11.69 -15.50 -5.12
N GLU A 258 -12.96 -15.91 -5.10
CA GLU A 258 -13.45 -17.03 -5.94
C GLU A 258 -13.33 -16.70 -7.43
N THR A 259 -13.72 -15.49 -7.83
CA THR A 259 -13.54 -15.05 -9.22
C THR A 259 -12.07 -14.99 -9.62
N LEU A 260 -11.20 -14.42 -8.77
CA LEU A 260 -9.76 -14.36 -9.05
C LEU A 260 -9.11 -15.75 -9.13
N LYS A 261 -9.57 -16.76 -8.38
CA LYS A 261 -9.01 -18.13 -8.48
C LYS A 261 -9.11 -18.69 -9.90
N ARG A 262 -10.15 -18.33 -10.65
CA ARG A 262 -10.44 -18.86 -11.99
C ARG A 262 -9.44 -18.41 -13.06
N PHE A 263 -8.87 -17.21 -12.94
CA PHE A 263 -8.04 -16.63 -14.00
C PHE A 263 -6.78 -15.89 -13.52
N ARG A 264 -6.61 -15.72 -12.20
CA ARG A 264 -5.50 -15.01 -11.56
C ARG A 264 -4.81 -15.82 -10.47
N SER A 265 -5.05 -17.13 -10.41
CA SER A 265 -4.34 -18.02 -9.50
C SER A 265 -2.89 -18.27 -9.94
N ASP A 266 -2.05 -18.76 -9.02
CA ASP A 266 -0.74 -19.31 -9.35
C ASP A 266 -0.83 -20.42 -10.41
N GLN A 267 -1.86 -21.27 -10.38
CA GLN A 267 -2.08 -22.30 -11.40
C GLN A 267 -2.22 -21.72 -12.81
N VAL A 268 -2.88 -20.57 -12.94
CA VAL A 268 -3.12 -19.92 -14.23
C VAL A 268 -1.94 -19.05 -14.66
N LEU A 269 -1.43 -18.21 -13.76
CA LEU A 269 -0.39 -17.22 -14.10
C LEU A 269 1.02 -17.83 -14.07
N ARG A 270 1.22 -18.92 -13.34
CA ARG A 270 2.52 -19.52 -13.00
C ARG A 270 2.45 -21.06 -12.94
N PRO A 271 2.05 -21.72 -14.04
CA PRO A 271 1.79 -23.17 -14.04
C PRO A 271 3.03 -24.01 -13.70
N THR A 272 4.24 -23.47 -13.88
CA THR A 272 5.51 -24.14 -13.61
C THR A 272 5.99 -24.00 -12.16
N ASP A 273 5.45 -23.06 -11.39
CA ASP A 273 5.86 -22.81 -10.02
C ASP A 273 5.26 -23.85 -9.06
N LYS A 274 5.79 -23.91 -7.83
CA LYS A 274 5.15 -24.68 -6.75
C LYS A 274 3.81 -24.03 -6.40
N GLN A 275 2.73 -24.76 -6.61
CA GLN A 275 1.36 -24.31 -6.34
C GLN A 275 1.11 -24.14 -4.84
N ARG A 276 0.61 -22.96 -4.45
CA ARG A 276 0.29 -22.56 -3.07
C ARG A 276 -1.16 -22.10 -2.91
N GLY A 277 -1.94 -22.04 -3.99
CA GLY A 277 -3.32 -21.57 -4.01
C GLY A 277 -3.43 -20.06 -3.90
N ASN A 278 -2.38 -19.32 -4.28
CA ASN A 278 -2.39 -17.87 -4.28
C ASN A 278 -3.24 -17.32 -5.43
N VAL A 279 -3.85 -16.17 -5.24
CA VAL A 279 -4.41 -15.34 -6.32
C VAL A 279 -3.75 -13.98 -6.33
N TYR A 280 -3.54 -13.39 -7.51
CA TYR A 280 -2.73 -12.18 -7.68
C TYR A 280 -3.52 -11.01 -8.25
N PHE A 281 -3.42 -9.85 -7.60
CA PHE A 281 -4.03 -8.62 -8.08
C PHE A 281 -3.26 -7.37 -7.59
N GLY A 282 -2.67 -6.66 -8.54
CA GLY A 282 -1.75 -5.56 -8.30
C GLY A 282 -0.31 -5.98 -8.05
N GLN A 283 0.57 -5.00 -7.96
CA GLN A 283 2.02 -5.17 -7.88
C GLN A 283 2.62 -4.35 -6.73
N ASN A 284 3.46 -4.98 -5.91
CA ASN A 284 4.19 -4.29 -4.85
C ASN A 284 5.36 -3.51 -5.45
N LEU A 285 5.54 -2.27 -5.01
CA LEU A 285 6.60 -1.39 -5.49
C LEU A 285 7.54 -0.91 -4.39
N VAL A 286 8.75 -0.56 -4.80
CA VAL A 286 9.71 0.24 -4.03
C VAL A 286 10.23 1.38 -4.90
N CYS A 287 10.47 2.56 -4.33
CA CYS A 287 10.96 3.73 -5.08
C CYS A 287 12.31 4.19 -4.52
N LYS A 288 13.31 4.33 -5.39
CA LYS A 288 14.72 4.60 -5.02
C LYS A 288 14.91 5.93 -4.28
N GLU A 289 14.05 6.90 -4.56
CA GLU A 289 14.21 8.29 -4.13
C GLU A 289 13.58 8.58 -2.76
N SER A 290 13.42 7.55 -1.93
CA SER A 290 13.11 7.69 -0.51
C SER A 290 14.02 8.71 0.17
N CYS A 291 13.43 9.75 0.77
CA CYS A 291 14.08 10.91 1.42
C CYS A 291 15.56 10.79 1.78
N SER A 292 16.45 11.06 0.82
CA SER A 292 17.80 11.56 1.08
C SER A 292 18.04 12.90 0.35
N ALA A 293 18.41 13.91 1.15
CA ALA A 293 19.28 15.07 0.91
C ALA A 293 19.25 15.94 -0.38
N SER A 294 18.51 15.63 -1.43
CA SER A 294 18.45 16.47 -2.64
C SER A 294 17.10 17.18 -2.76
N GLY A 295 17.10 18.51 -2.70
CA GLY A 295 15.92 19.38 -2.77
C GLY A 295 15.16 19.37 -4.11
N LYS A 296 14.78 18.19 -4.59
CA LYS A 296 13.85 17.98 -5.70
C LYS A 296 12.55 17.42 -5.16
N GLU A 297 11.44 17.78 -5.80
CA GLU A 297 10.09 17.30 -5.49
C GLU A 297 10.05 15.76 -5.30
N LYS A 298 9.59 15.30 -4.13
CA LYS A 298 9.43 13.87 -3.80
C LYS A 298 7.97 13.48 -3.54
N HIS A 299 7.04 14.13 -4.22
CA HIS A 299 5.63 13.77 -4.17
C HIS A 299 5.22 13.08 -5.47
N ILE A 300 4.19 12.25 -5.37
CA ILE A 300 3.37 11.85 -6.52
C ILE A 300 2.08 12.65 -6.45
N LYS A 301 1.61 13.14 -7.61
CA LYS A 301 0.33 13.81 -7.78
C LYS A 301 -0.60 12.98 -8.68
N VAL A 302 -1.90 13.13 -8.46
CA VAL A 302 -2.89 12.67 -9.45
C VAL A 302 -2.65 13.41 -10.77
N GLY A 303 -2.66 12.66 -11.87
CA GLY A 303 -2.33 13.13 -13.21
C GLY A 303 -0.88 12.87 -13.63
N ASP A 304 0.02 12.56 -12.69
CA ASP A 304 1.44 12.32 -12.99
C ASP A 304 1.60 11.21 -14.04
N PRO A 305 2.46 11.42 -15.06
CA PRO A 305 2.71 10.42 -16.08
C PRO A 305 3.51 9.25 -15.51
N VAL A 306 3.17 8.04 -15.98
CA VAL A 306 3.90 6.81 -15.68
C VAL A 306 4.55 6.30 -16.98
N TYR A 307 5.87 6.24 -16.98
CA TYR A 307 6.67 5.69 -18.07
C TYR A 307 7.22 4.33 -17.66
N VAL A 308 6.86 3.27 -18.38
CA VAL A 308 7.43 1.95 -18.15
C VAL A 308 8.76 1.86 -18.91
N LEU A 309 9.86 1.76 -18.16
CA LEU A 309 11.22 1.71 -18.72
C LEU A 309 11.70 0.28 -18.95
N LYS A 310 11.26 -0.66 -18.11
CA LYS A 310 11.53 -2.10 -18.26
C LYS A 310 10.30 -2.91 -17.87
N LYS A 311 10.09 -4.01 -18.59
CA LYS A 311 9.05 -5.00 -18.30
C LYS A 311 9.56 -6.41 -18.57
N VAL A 312 8.97 -7.39 -17.88
CA VAL A 312 9.13 -8.82 -18.22
C VAL A 312 8.17 -9.23 -19.34
N SER A 313 8.43 -10.35 -20.00
CA SER A 313 7.66 -10.78 -21.18
C SER A 313 6.29 -11.33 -20.83
N SER A 314 6.13 -11.84 -19.61
CA SER A 314 4.87 -12.39 -19.09
C SER A 314 4.72 -12.20 -17.57
N PRO A 315 3.51 -12.29 -17.00
CA PRO A 315 3.30 -12.30 -15.56
C PRO A 315 3.98 -13.48 -14.82
N ALA A 316 4.25 -14.59 -15.54
CA ALA A 316 4.97 -15.75 -15.00
C ALA A 316 6.42 -15.40 -14.66
N GLU A 317 7.06 -14.57 -15.48
CA GLU A 317 8.44 -14.08 -15.29
C GLU A 317 8.55 -12.98 -14.23
N ALA A 318 7.43 -12.39 -13.79
CA ALA A 318 7.46 -11.43 -12.69
C ALA A 318 7.94 -12.12 -11.40
N ALA A 319 8.35 -11.35 -10.39
CA ALA A 319 8.59 -11.94 -9.08
C ALA A 319 7.25 -12.15 -8.33
N ALA A 320 7.08 -13.26 -7.60
CA ALA A 320 5.91 -13.50 -6.72
C ALA A 320 6.26 -14.34 -5.48
#